data_AF-A0A2G2DN95-F1
#
_entry.id   AF-A0A2G2DN95-F1
#
_cell.length_a   1.000
_cell.length_b   1.000
_cell.length_c   1.000
_cell.angle_alpha   90.00
_cell.angle_beta   90.00
_cell.angle_gamma   90.00
#
_symmetry.space_group_name_H-M   'P 1'
#
loop_
_entity.id
_entity.type
_entity.pdbx_description
1 polymer ?
#
loop_
_entity_poly.entity_id
_entity_poly.type
_entity_poly.pdbx_seq_one_letter_code
_entity_poly.pdbx_strand_id
1 'polypeptide(L)'
;MKIDENHSFKCTSCHQGNDTAKTKENAHIDLIDHPAHPKEIARTCMPCHQEISAEAPQSMHFTLKNSTNLFRKAFGATADIDSFTDTPTVVTPSTPLELGDDLLRRRCFKCHLYDSGQAYPSTSHGQGCAACHVTIVNSKLADHVFHAPTDAQCLSCHYGNYVGFDYYGRFEHDFNVEYRTPYTTNNDHFRPFGVEYHQLNPDIHQKKGLSCIDCHSGNELMRQGQKTSCTGCHDVRALKVQLPPRVSQEGNSYILTTHSGKKHPIPTLLHPAHTDYNETVSCQACHAQWSFEDKGKHFLRIDTDELDSFSALPVQGNYEIEKLLTNNFDYEKDELPIEMTDSLTGKRSAGIWLKGYITRRWENVSLGRDAQGKIAVVRPTLDYTLSWIDANETVQIDAVQSQTKKEGLRPYIPHTTGNAGVFYQSRLQQFLKLEQQAKNKLSSQPVTPEQ
;
A
#
# COMPACT_ATOMS: atom_id res chain seq x y z
N MET A 1 -5.21 -36.48 3.01
CA MET A 1 -4.59 -35.58 2.01
C MET A 1 -3.41 -34.92 2.69
N LYS A 2 -2.19 -35.03 2.14
CA LYS A 2 -1.02 -34.33 2.70
C LYS A 2 -1.04 -32.92 2.10
N ILE A 3 -1.30 -31.91 2.93
CA ILE A 3 -1.37 -30.51 2.50
C ILE A 3 0.04 -30.02 2.16
N ASP A 4 0.94 -30.09 3.15
CA ASP A 4 2.39 -29.97 2.98
C ASP A 4 3.11 -30.83 4.04
N GLU A 5 4.44 -30.73 4.12
CA GLU A 5 5.24 -31.52 5.07
C GLU A 5 4.96 -31.19 6.54
N ASN A 6 4.61 -29.94 6.83
CA ASN A 6 4.36 -29.43 8.18
C ASN A 6 2.86 -29.37 8.53
N HIS A 7 1.96 -29.40 7.54
CA HIS A 7 0.51 -29.30 7.72
C HIS A 7 -0.27 -30.55 7.30
N SER A 8 0.31 -31.75 7.45
CA SER A 8 -0.36 -33.01 7.12
C SER A 8 -1.42 -33.41 8.16
N PHE A 9 -2.47 -32.60 8.32
CA PHE A 9 -3.55 -32.76 9.29
C PHE A 9 -4.90 -33.10 8.64
N LYS A 10 -5.91 -33.38 9.47
CA LYS A 10 -7.31 -33.47 9.01
C LYS A 10 -7.83 -32.07 8.69
N CYS A 11 -8.80 -31.96 7.77
CA CYS A 11 -9.42 -30.69 7.43
C CYS A 11 -9.99 -29.97 8.66
N THR A 12 -10.57 -30.75 9.59
CA THR A 12 -11.16 -30.28 10.85
C THR A 12 -10.14 -29.66 11.81
N SER A 13 -8.84 -29.93 11.64
CA SER A 13 -7.80 -29.31 12.47
C SER A 13 -7.74 -27.79 12.29
N CYS A 14 -8.03 -27.30 11.08
CA CYS A 14 -8.06 -25.87 10.79
C CYS A 14 -9.49 -25.38 10.61
N HIS A 15 -10.30 -26.10 9.82
CA HIS A 15 -11.64 -25.67 9.45
C HIS A 15 -12.71 -26.06 10.48
N GLN A 16 -12.38 -26.80 11.54
CA GLN A 16 -13.38 -27.35 12.47
C GLN A 16 -14.46 -28.15 11.72
N GLY A 17 -15.68 -28.19 12.24
CA GLY A 17 -16.75 -29.01 11.70
C GLY A 17 -16.69 -30.47 12.17
N ASN A 18 -17.51 -31.31 11.55
CA ASN A 18 -17.66 -32.71 11.91
C ASN A 18 -17.29 -33.64 10.74
N ASP A 19 -16.08 -34.19 10.76
CA ASP A 19 -15.57 -35.12 9.73
C ASP A 19 -16.22 -36.51 9.76
N THR A 20 -17.10 -36.78 10.72
CA THR A 20 -17.85 -38.05 10.82
C THR A 20 -19.30 -37.93 10.34
N ALA A 21 -19.79 -36.71 10.07
CA ALA A 21 -21.15 -36.48 9.62
C ALA A 21 -21.38 -37.01 8.19
N LYS A 22 -22.59 -37.52 7.92
CA LYS A 22 -22.97 -38.11 6.62
C LYS A 22 -23.58 -37.13 5.63
N THR A 23 -23.93 -35.92 6.08
CA THR A 23 -24.52 -34.86 5.24
C THR A 23 -23.67 -33.61 5.31
N LYS A 24 -23.65 -32.83 4.23
CA LYS A 24 -22.89 -31.59 4.13
C LYS A 24 -23.29 -30.61 5.23
N GLU A 25 -24.58 -30.49 5.47
CA GLU A 25 -25.16 -29.58 6.47
C GLU A 25 -24.63 -29.90 7.86
N ASN A 26 -24.62 -31.18 8.25
CA ASN A 26 -24.13 -31.62 9.55
C ASN A 26 -22.60 -31.59 9.65
N ALA A 27 -21.90 -31.84 8.54
CA ALA A 27 -20.44 -31.75 8.50
C ALA A 27 -19.96 -30.30 8.67
N HIS A 28 -20.77 -29.34 8.23
CA HIS A 28 -20.43 -27.92 8.24
C HIS A 28 -20.97 -27.16 9.46
N ILE A 29 -21.59 -27.84 10.44
CA ILE A 29 -21.91 -27.21 11.73
C ILE A 29 -20.60 -26.76 12.38
N ASP A 30 -20.50 -25.47 12.74
CA ASP A 30 -19.31 -24.83 13.32
C ASP A 30 -18.07 -24.81 12.42
N LEU A 31 -18.22 -25.02 11.11
CA LEU A 31 -17.13 -24.90 10.15
C LEU A 31 -16.61 -23.46 10.08
N ILE A 32 -15.29 -23.33 10.12
CA ILE A 32 -14.55 -22.11 9.81
C ILE A 32 -14.20 -22.12 8.33
N ASP A 33 -14.84 -21.25 7.55
CA ASP A 33 -14.56 -21.12 6.12
C ASP A 33 -13.15 -20.58 5.86
N HIS A 34 -12.74 -19.55 6.62
CA HIS A 34 -11.44 -18.88 6.49
C HIS A 34 -10.58 -19.07 7.74
N PRO A 35 -9.92 -20.24 7.93
CA PRO A 35 -9.20 -20.55 9.16
C PRO A 35 -7.97 -19.68 9.39
N ALA A 36 -7.40 -19.08 8.35
CA ALA A 36 -6.28 -18.14 8.45
C ALA A 36 -6.71 -16.69 8.72
N HIS A 37 -8.02 -16.39 8.72
CA HIS A 37 -8.52 -15.05 8.97
C HIS A 37 -8.05 -14.54 10.34
N PRO A 38 -7.70 -13.24 10.49
CA PRO A 38 -7.13 -12.72 11.74
C PRO A 38 -7.96 -12.99 13.01
N LYS A 39 -9.30 -13.04 12.91
CA LYS A 39 -10.18 -13.40 14.04
C LYS A 39 -10.05 -14.86 14.51
N GLU A 40 -9.49 -15.73 13.67
CA GLU A 40 -9.42 -17.18 13.90
C GLU A 40 -8.03 -17.67 14.29
N ILE A 41 -6.98 -16.85 14.14
CA ILE A 41 -5.58 -17.21 14.40
C ILE A 41 -5.37 -17.87 15.77
N ALA A 42 -6.01 -17.34 16.81
CA ALA A 42 -5.91 -17.89 18.17
C ALA A 42 -6.48 -19.31 18.28
N ARG A 43 -7.52 -19.63 17.49
CA ARG A 43 -8.17 -20.93 17.48
C ARG A 43 -7.49 -21.93 16.54
N THR A 44 -6.95 -21.46 15.42
CA THR A 44 -6.46 -22.32 14.33
C THR A 44 -4.93 -22.46 14.29
N CYS A 45 -4.19 -21.36 14.40
CA CYS A 45 -2.73 -21.34 14.23
C CYS A 45 -1.97 -21.45 15.55
N MET A 46 -2.49 -20.80 16.61
CA MET A 46 -1.81 -20.71 17.92
C MET A 46 -1.46 -22.06 18.57
N PRO A 47 -2.25 -23.15 18.44
CA PRO A 47 -1.88 -24.45 19.03
C PRO A 47 -0.49 -24.97 18.59
N CYS A 48 -0.04 -24.61 17.39
CA CYS A 48 1.26 -25.03 16.85
C CYS A 48 2.26 -23.86 16.70
N HIS A 49 1.77 -22.64 16.48
CA HIS A 49 2.59 -21.46 16.16
C HIS A 49 2.42 -20.36 17.22
N GLN A 50 2.64 -20.69 18.50
CA GLN A 50 2.31 -19.83 19.64
C GLN A 50 2.93 -18.44 19.56
N GLU A 51 4.26 -18.35 19.38
CA GLU A 51 4.99 -17.07 19.37
C GLU A 51 4.48 -16.12 18.27
N ILE A 52 4.51 -16.57 17.01
CA ILE A 52 4.11 -15.72 15.88
C ILE A 52 2.62 -15.41 15.92
N SER A 53 1.77 -16.31 16.40
CA SER A 53 0.32 -16.07 16.53
C SER A 53 -0.01 -15.06 17.63
N ALA A 54 0.85 -14.92 18.64
CA ALA A 54 0.71 -13.90 19.67
C ALA A 54 1.21 -12.52 19.21
N GLU A 55 2.28 -12.48 18.41
CA GLU A 55 2.95 -11.23 18.01
C GLU A 55 2.37 -10.61 16.72
N ALA A 56 2.03 -11.43 15.71
CA ALA A 56 1.57 -10.96 14.40
C ALA A 56 0.36 -10.01 14.46
N PRO A 57 -0.66 -10.24 15.32
CA PRO A 57 -1.78 -9.31 15.46
C PRO A 57 -1.40 -7.91 15.93
N GLN A 58 -0.22 -7.73 16.55
CA GLN A 58 0.29 -6.44 16.98
C GLN A 58 1.13 -5.73 15.91
N SER A 59 1.40 -6.42 14.79
CA SER A 59 2.23 -5.87 13.71
C SER A 59 1.50 -4.78 12.93
N MET A 60 2.27 -3.98 12.19
CA MET A 60 1.73 -2.93 11.34
C MET A 60 0.86 -3.46 10.20
N HIS A 61 1.13 -4.68 9.70
CA HIS A 61 0.34 -5.31 8.65
C HIS A 61 -1.01 -5.84 9.14
N PHE A 62 -1.21 -5.98 10.45
CA PHE A 62 -2.49 -6.40 11.05
C PHE A 62 -3.30 -5.23 11.59
N THR A 63 -2.64 -4.19 12.10
CA THR A 63 -3.32 -3.08 12.77
C THR A 63 -3.55 -1.88 11.86
N LEU A 64 -2.70 -1.67 10.85
CA LEU A 64 -2.61 -0.43 10.05
C LEU A 64 -2.59 0.87 10.88
N LYS A 65 -2.24 0.78 12.18
CA LYS A 65 -2.46 1.84 13.18
C LYS A 65 -1.97 3.20 12.72
N ASN A 66 -0.75 3.27 12.21
CA ASN A 66 -0.14 4.53 11.79
C ASN A 66 -0.82 5.14 10.56
N SER A 67 -1.09 4.34 9.52
CA SER A 67 -1.69 4.86 8.28
C SER A 67 -3.08 5.42 8.55
N THR A 68 -3.91 4.63 9.23
CA THR A 68 -5.27 5.00 9.60
C THR A 68 -5.30 6.25 10.45
N ASN A 69 -4.54 6.31 11.55
CA ASN A 69 -4.57 7.47 12.42
C ASN A 69 -4.00 8.74 11.78
N LEU A 70 -2.99 8.62 10.90
CA LEU A 70 -2.47 9.76 10.15
C LEU A 70 -3.53 10.36 9.23
N PHE A 71 -4.27 9.51 8.52
CA PHE A 71 -5.39 9.96 7.69
C PHE A 71 -6.50 10.59 8.54
N ARG A 72 -6.93 9.93 9.62
CA ARG A 72 -7.99 10.44 10.50
C ARG A 72 -7.64 11.79 11.13
N LYS A 73 -6.40 11.95 11.60
CA LYS A 73 -5.90 13.24 12.11
C LYS A 73 -5.91 14.35 11.05
N ALA A 74 -5.67 14.00 9.79
CA ALA A 74 -5.78 14.94 8.69
C ALA A 74 -7.21 15.46 8.46
N PHE A 75 -8.23 14.80 9.02
CA PHE A 75 -9.63 15.22 8.95
C PHE A 75 -10.23 15.58 10.31
N GLY A 76 -9.39 15.81 11.33
CA GLY A 76 -9.82 16.37 12.61
C GLY A 76 -9.90 15.39 13.78
N ALA A 77 -9.45 14.13 13.64
CA ALA A 77 -9.39 13.23 14.78
C ALA A 77 -8.41 13.72 15.86
N THR A 78 -8.87 13.76 17.10
CA THR A 78 -8.08 14.19 18.27
C THR A 78 -7.50 13.00 19.06
N ALA A 79 -8.04 11.80 18.87
CA ALA A 79 -7.61 10.58 19.52
C ALA A 79 -7.23 9.50 18.50
N ASP A 80 -6.21 8.71 18.85
CA ASP A 80 -5.81 7.55 18.07
C ASP A 80 -6.69 6.34 18.39
N ILE A 81 -6.93 5.52 17.37
CA ILE A 81 -7.45 4.16 17.50
C ILE A 81 -6.31 3.14 17.50
N ASP A 82 -6.52 1.98 18.11
CA ASP A 82 -5.49 0.95 18.21
C ASP A 82 -5.37 0.11 16.95
N SER A 83 -6.49 -0.15 16.28
CA SER A 83 -6.54 -0.88 15.02
C SER A 83 -7.47 -0.19 14.04
N PHE A 84 -7.19 -0.33 12.74
CA PHE A 84 -8.09 0.10 11.67
C PHE A 84 -9.49 -0.53 11.77
N THR A 85 -9.63 -1.70 12.41
CA THR A 85 -10.93 -2.33 12.70
C THR A 85 -11.83 -1.48 13.61
N ASP A 86 -11.24 -0.57 14.38
CA ASP A 86 -11.94 0.30 15.33
C ASP A 86 -12.39 1.61 14.67
N THR A 87 -12.17 1.78 13.36
CA THR A 87 -12.66 2.93 12.59
C THR A 87 -14.19 3.00 12.74
N PRO A 88 -14.79 4.11 13.21
CA PRO A 88 -16.25 4.20 13.38
C PRO A 88 -17.05 3.96 12.09
N THR A 89 -18.28 3.48 12.22
CA THR A 89 -19.27 3.45 11.13
C THR A 89 -20.33 4.51 11.37
N VAL A 90 -20.59 5.35 10.36
CA VAL A 90 -21.66 6.35 10.39
C VAL A 90 -22.47 6.23 9.12
N VAL A 91 -23.80 6.10 9.25
CA VAL A 91 -24.72 5.93 8.10
C VAL A 91 -24.78 7.21 7.27
N THR A 92 -24.91 8.35 7.95
CA THR A 92 -25.01 9.68 7.34
C THR A 92 -23.91 10.55 7.95
N PRO A 93 -22.72 10.66 7.31
CA PRO A 93 -21.65 11.51 7.81
C PRO A 93 -22.12 12.96 7.98
N SER A 94 -21.67 13.62 9.04
CA SER A 94 -21.96 15.04 9.30
C SER A 94 -20.69 15.89 9.39
N THR A 95 -19.53 15.23 9.49
CA THR A 95 -18.21 15.88 9.58
C THR A 95 -17.22 15.30 8.56
N PRO A 96 -16.15 16.04 8.20
CA PRO A 96 -15.10 15.52 7.34
C PRO A 96 -14.42 14.26 7.88
N LEU A 97 -14.31 14.12 9.21
CA LEU A 97 -13.77 12.91 9.83
C LEU A 97 -14.66 11.70 9.60
N GLU A 98 -15.97 11.84 9.83
CA GLU A 98 -16.93 10.75 9.61
C GLU A 98 -16.98 10.35 8.13
N LEU A 99 -16.91 11.32 7.23
CA LEU A 99 -16.83 11.08 5.79
C LEU A 99 -15.51 10.36 5.43
N GLY A 100 -14.39 10.77 6.04
CA GLY A 100 -13.09 10.12 5.88
C GLY A 100 -13.06 8.69 6.42
N ASP A 101 -13.68 8.44 7.58
CA ASP A 101 -13.81 7.10 8.18
C ASP A 101 -14.63 6.18 7.25
N ASP A 102 -15.69 6.70 6.62
CA ASP A 102 -16.46 5.99 5.60
C ASP A 102 -15.63 5.67 4.33
N LEU A 103 -14.85 6.63 3.82
CA LEU A 103 -13.92 6.39 2.71
C LEU A 103 -12.92 5.26 3.02
N LEU A 104 -12.34 5.30 4.22
CA LEU A 104 -11.39 4.29 4.67
C LEU A 104 -12.00 2.89 4.62
N ARG A 105 -13.20 2.74 5.19
CA ARG A 105 -13.92 1.46 5.32
C ARG A 105 -14.40 0.90 3.99
N ARG A 106 -14.91 1.75 3.09
CA ARG A 106 -15.52 1.29 1.84
C ARG A 106 -14.54 1.22 0.67
N ARG A 107 -13.45 2.00 0.68
CA ARG A 107 -12.49 2.03 -0.45
C ARG A 107 -11.07 1.63 -0.11
N CYS A 108 -10.53 2.05 1.05
CA CYS A 108 -9.10 1.89 1.33
C CYS A 108 -8.73 0.55 1.97
N PHE A 109 -9.58 0.00 2.85
CA PHE A 109 -9.25 -1.23 3.60
C PHE A 109 -9.38 -2.55 2.81
N LYS A 110 -9.78 -2.49 1.53
CA LYS A 110 -9.93 -3.68 0.67
C LYS A 110 -8.63 -4.47 0.45
N CYS A 111 -7.46 -3.84 0.56
CA CYS A 111 -6.17 -4.56 0.44
C CYS A 111 -5.68 -5.17 1.76
N HIS A 112 -6.42 -5.00 2.86
CA HIS A 112 -5.93 -5.39 4.18
C HIS A 112 -6.22 -6.86 4.50
N LEU A 113 -5.48 -7.46 5.44
CA LEU A 113 -5.49 -8.90 5.75
C LEU A 113 -6.82 -9.47 6.27
N TYR A 114 -7.83 -8.64 6.50
CA TYR A 114 -9.19 -9.04 6.88
C TYR A 114 -10.12 -9.20 5.68
N ASP A 115 -9.70 -8.71 4.51
CA ASP A 115 -10.41 -8.78 3.23
C ASP A 115 -9.60 -9.69 2.28
N SER A 116 -10.24 -10.21 1.23
CA SER A 116 -9.61 -11.09 0.23
C SER A 116 -9.10 -10.31 -0.98
N GLY A 117 -9.07 -8.98 -0.91
CA GLY A 117 -8.53 -8.13 -1.95
C GLY A 117 -9.55 -7.75 -3.02
N GLN A 118 -9.09 -6.98 -4.01
CA GLN A 118 -9.90 -6.66 -5.19
C GLN A 118 -9.98 -7.88 -6.12
N ALA A 119 -11.09 -8.02 -6.84
CA ALA A 119 -11.30 -9.15 -7.76
C ALA A 119 -10.58 -8.99 -9.13
N TYR A 120 -9.44 -8.28 -9.17
CA TYR A 120 -8.54 -8.30 -10.31
C TYR A 120 -7.61 -9.53 -10.26
N PRO A 121 -7.09 -10.01 -11.41
CA PRO A 121 -6.34 -11.26 -11.48
C PRO A 121 -5.15 -11.37 -10.51
N SER A 122 -4.48 -10.26 -10.20
CA SER A 122 -3.27 -10.23 -9.36
C SER A 122 -3.44 -9.51 -8.03
N THR A 123 -4.67 -9.12 -7.66
CA THR A 123 -4.94 -8.37 -6.42
C THR A 123 -5.79 -9.15 -5.41
N SER A 124 -6.24 -10.35 -5.79
CA SER A 124 -6.91 -11.26 -4.88
C SER A 124 -5.87 -12.01 -4.04
N HIS A 125 -6.15 -12.16 -2.75
CA HIS A 125 -5.27 -12.82 -1.81
C HIS A 125 -6.06 -13.52 -0.71
N GLY A 126 -5.40 -14.40 0.05
CA GLY A 126 -5.99 -14.99 1.25
C GLY A 126 -6.14 -13.95 2.37
N GLN A 127 -6.69 -14.38 3.50
CA GLN A 127 -6.82 -13.56 4.70
C GLN A 127 -5.79 -13.98 5.76
N GLY A 128 -5.35 -13.03 6.58
CA GLY A 128 -4.35 -13.23 7.63
C GLY A 128 -3.10 -13.94 7.10
N CYS A 129 -2.74 -15.08 7.71
CA CYS A 129 -1.54 -15.83 7.33
C CYS A 129 -1.59 -16.30 5.86
N ALA A 130 -2.77 -16.62 5.34
CA ALA A 130 -2.95 -17.11 3.98
C ALA A 130 -2.72 -16.01 2.93
N ALA A 131 -2.77 -14.73 3.30
CA ALA A 131 -2.48 -13.63 2.36
C ALA A 131 -1.06 -13.72 1.79
N CYS A 132 -0.09 -14.18 2.60
CA CYS A 132 1.30 -14.29 2.20
C CYS A 132 1.71 -15.74 1.89
N HIS A 133 1.16 -16.70 2.62
CA HIS A 133 1.66 -18.07 2.58
C HIS A 133 0.90 -18.98 1.63
N VAL A 134 -0.23 -18.54 1.07
CA VAL A 134 -1.08 -19.37 0.22
C VAL A 134 -1.27 -18.67 -1.13
N THR A 135 -1.30 -19.46 -2.20
CA THR A 135 -1.47 -18.92 -3.55
C THR A 135 -2.94 -18.83 -3.91
N ILE A 136 -3.39 -17.62 -4.22
CA ILE A 136 -4.70 -17.34 -4.82
C ILE A 136 -4.49 -16.94 -6.28
N VAL A 137 -5.25 -17.56 -7.18
CA VAL A 137 -5.25 -17.24 -8.61
C VAL A 137 -6.68 -17.00 -9.04
N ASN A 138 -6.95 -15.84 -9.67
CA ASN A 138 -8.28 -15.47 -10.14
C ASN A 138 -9.35 -15.59 -9.04
N SER A 139 -9.05 -15.08 -7.84
CA SER A 139 -9.92 -15.14 -6.67
C SER A 139 -10.28 -16.56 -6.21
N LYS A 140 -9.49 -17.57 -6.58
CA LYS A 140 -9.66 -18.95 -6.15
C LYS A 140 -8.38 -19.48 -5.53
N LEU A 141 -8.55 -20.28 -4.49
CA LEU A 141 -7.46 -21.02 -3.87
C LEU A 141 -6.83 -21.97 -4.90
N ALA A 142 -5.53 -21.78 -5.18
CA ALA A 142 -4.82 -22.65 -6.11
C ALA A 142 -4.58 -24.04 -5.49
N ASP A 143 -4.13 -24.05 -4.24
CA ASP A 143 -3.91 -25.22 -3.41
C ASP A 143 -3.90 -24.81 -1.92
N HIS A 144 -3.77 -25.78 -1.02
CA HIS A 144 -3.73 -25.53 0.43
C HIS A 144 -2.29 -25.43 0.98
N VAL A 145 -1.26 -25.38 0.12
CA VAL A 145 0.14 -25.44 0.52
C VAL A 145 0.56 -24.10 1.13
N PHE A 146 1.27 -24.16 2.26
CA PHE A 146 1.89 -22.98 2.86
C PHE A 146 3.35 -22.89 2.41
N HIS A 147 3.68 -21.84 1.64
CA HIS A 147 5.06 -21.57 1.16
C HIS A 147 5.61 -20.24 1.66
N ALA A 148 6.92 -20.05 1.48
CA ALA A 148 7.55 -18.75 1.64
C ALA A 148 7.00 -17.78 0.57
N PRO A 149 6.54 -16.57 0.94
CA PRO A 149 5.90 -15.66 -0.01
C PRO A 149 6.84 -15.30 -1.16
N THR A 150 6.25 -15.14 -2.34
CA THR A 150 6.91 -14.53 -3.50
C THR A 150 6.45 -13.09 -3.65
N ASP A 151 7.10 -12.33 -4.53
CA ASP A 151 6.73 -10.94 -4.81
C ASP A 151 5.28 -10.81 -5.31
N ALA A 152 4.70 -11.87 -5.89
CA ALA A 152 3.30 -11.87 -6.31
C ALA A 152 2.34 -11.66 -5.12
N GLN A 153 2.60 -12.30 -3.97
CA GLN A 153 1.79 -12.09 -2.77
C GLN A 153 1.95 -10.67 -2.23
N CYS A 154 3.16 -10.11 -2.24
CA CYS A 154 3.38 -8.72 -1.85
C CYS A 154 2.59 -7.77 -2.76
N LEU A 155 2.76 -7.92 -4.08
CA LEU A 155 2.12 -7.08 -5.10
C LEU A 155 0.59 -7.22 -5.16
N SER A 156 -0.01 -8.20 -4.48
CA SER A 156 -1.46 -8.30 -4.37
C SER A 156 -2.09 -7.18 -3.54
N CYS A 157 -1.32 -6.56 -2.65
CA CYS A 157 -1.70 -5.36 -1.89
C CYS A 157 -0.82 -4.14 -2.29
N HIS A 158 0.43 -4.41 -2.66
CA HIS A 158 1.46 -3.40 -2.95
C HIS A 158 1.50 -2.99 -4.43
N TYR A 159 0.34 -2.58 -4.95
CA TYR A 159 0.16 -2.12 -6.33
C TYR A 159 -0.48 -0.73 -6.37
N GLY A 160 -0.51 -0.11 -7.57
CA GLY A 160 -1.15 1.18 -7.80
C GLY A 160 -0.44 2.32 -7.07
N ASN A 161 0.53 2.97 -7.73
CA ASN A 161 1.37 4.04 -7.16
C ASN A 161 1.69 3.88 -5.65
N TYR A 162 2.04 2.67 -5.21
CA TYR A 162 2.37 2.34 -3.83
C TYR A 162 3.68 1.57 -3.78
N VAL A 163 4.28 1.48 -2.59
CA VAL A 163 5.57 0.81 -2.40
C VAL A 163 5.49 -0.62 -2.90
N GLY A 164 6.47 -1.07 -3.70
CA GLY A 164 6.51 -2.38 -4.34
C GLY A 164 6.20 -2.31 -5.84
N PHE A 165 5.24 -1.46 -6.23
CA PHE A 165 4.98 -1.19 -7.64
C PHE A 165 6.15 -0.44 -8.28
N ASP A 166 6.73 0.51 -7.53
CA ASP A 166 7.95 1.23 -7.91
C ASP A 166 9.20 0.35 -7.95
N TYR A 167 9.32 -0.62 -7.04
CA TYR A 167 10.39 -1.63 -7.06
C TYR A 167 10.48 -2.35 -8.41
N TYR A 168 9.31 -2.66 -8.97
CA TYR A 168 9.15 -3.28 -10.29
C TYR A 168 9.19 -2.28 -11.46
N GLY A 169 9.45 -1.01 -11.21
CA GLY A 169 9.51 0.01 -12.26
C GLY A 169 8.12 0.41 -12.77
N ARG A 170 7.04 0.26 -12.01
CA ARG A 170 5.67 0.47 -12.51
C ARG A 170 5.08 1.77 -11.95
N PHE A 171 4.54 2.58 -12.85
CA PHE A 171 3.77 3.78 -12.50
C PHE A 171 2.38 3.68 -13.12
N GLU A 172 1.34 3.66 -12.29
CA GLU A 172 -0.04 3.50 -12.73
C GLU A 172 -0.49 4.66 -13.62
N HIS A 173 -1.16 4.36 -14.74
CA HIS A 173 -1.71 5.33 -15.67
C HIS A 173 -2.76 6.25 -15.04
N ASP A 174 -3.01 7.38 -15.69
CA ASP A 174 -4.15 8.24 -15.39
C ASP A 174 -5.47 7.48 -15.65
N PHE A 175 -6.54 7.87 -14.96
CA PHE A 175 -7.80 7.09 -14.95
C PHE A 175 -8.68 7.31 -16.17
N ASN A 176 -8.60 8.48 -16.79
CA ASN A 176 -9.40 8.76 -17.99
C ASN A 176 -8.95 7.82 -19.11
N VAL A 177 -9.92 7.20 -19.77
CA VAL A 177 -9.71 6.24 -20.85
C VAL A 177 -8.76 6.76 -21.94
N GLU A 178 -8.77 8.07 -22.22
CA GLU A 178 -7.89 8.73 -23.21
C GLU A 178 -6.41 8.81 -22.82
N TYR A 179 -6.05 8.38 -21.60
CA TYR A 179 -4.65 8.30 -21.14
C TYR A 179 -4.26 6.87 -20.76
N ARG A 180 -5.09 5.88 -21.12
CA ARG A 180 -4.90 4.47 -20.76
C ARG A 180 -4.52 3.62 -21.97
N THR A 181 -3.26 3.73 -22.38
CA THR A 181 -2.70 2.92 -23.49
C THR A 181 -2.24 1.53 -23.02
N PRO A 182 -2.17 0.52 -23.90
CA PRO A 182 -2.52 0.55 -25.32
C PRO A 182 -4.04 0.57 -25.55
N TYR A 183 -4.49 1.28 -26.58
CA TYR A 183 -5.88 1.18 -27.04
C TYR A 183 -6.06 -0.13 -27.81
N THR A 184 -7.02 -0.93 -27.38
CA THR A 184 -7.32 -2.21 -28.02
C THR A 184 -8.73 -2.17 -28.61
N THR A 185 -8.90 -2.67 -29.83
CA THR A 185 -10.19 -2.65 -30.56
C THR A 185 -10.92 -3.99 -30.53
N ASN A 186 -10.18 -5.09 -30.36
CA ASN A 186 -10.70 -6.45 -30.59
C ASN A 186 -10.76 -7.30 -29.31
N ASN A 187 -9.96 -6.97 -28.30
CA ASN A 187 -9.88 -7.68 -27.03
C ASN A 187 -9.60 -6.67 -25.91
N ASP A 188 -10.05 -6.95 -24.69
CA ASP A 188 -9.65 -6.16 -23.54
C ASP A 188 -8.14 -6.26 -23.30
N HIS A 189 -7.51 -5.12 -22.98
CA HIS A 189 -6.14 -5.13 -22.50
C HIS A 189 -6.07 -5.80 -21.12
N PHE A 190 -5.12 -6.73 -20.95
CA PHE A 190 -4.94 -7.44 -19.68
C PHE A 190 -4.44 -6.49 -18.58
N ARG A 191 -5.32 -6.18 -17.61
CA ARG A 191 -5.06 -5.33 -16.45
C ARG A 191 -5.04 -6.13 -15.14
N PRO A 192 -3.94 -6.83 -14.81
CA PRO A 192 -3.89 -7.70 -13.64
C PRO A 192 -4.11 -6.98 -12.31
N PHE A 193 -3.78 -5.69 -12.25
CA PHE A 193 -3.88 -4.83 -11.06
C PHE A 193 -5.02 -3.81 -11.14
N GLY A 194 -5.95 -3.99 -12.09
CA GLY A 194 -7.10 -3.11 -12.29
C GLY A 194 -6.84 -1.85 -13.11
N VAL A 195 -5.64 -1.27 -13.05
CA VAL A 195 -5.25 -0.13 -13.89
C VAL A 195 -3.95 -0.47 -14.64
N GLU A 196 -3.83 0.00 -15.88
CA GLU A 196 -2.60 -0.05 -16.65
C GLU A 196 -1.47 0.74 -15.99
N TYR A 197 -0.25 0.50 -16.42
CA TYR A 197 0.92 1.19 -15.89
C TYR A 197 1.99 1.42 -16.95
N HIS A 198 2.72 2.52 -16.78
CA HIS A 198 3.96 2.79 -17.49
C HIS A 198 5.05 1.90 -16.90
N GLN A 199 5.77 1.20 -17.77
CA GLN A 199 6.98 0.47 -17.38
C GLN A 199 8.18 1.42 -17.42
N LEU A 200 8.47 2.00 -16.26
CA LEU A 200 9.66 2.78 -15.97
C LEU A 200 10.82 1.87 -15.57
N ASN A 201 11.92 2.48 -15.13
CA ASN A 201 13.14 1.82 -14.72
C ASN A 201 12.98 1.15 -13.33
N PRO A 202 13.11 -0.19 -13.21
CA PRO A 202 13.03 -0.87 -11.92
C PRO A 202 14.22 -0.55 -11.00
N ASP A 203 14.06 -0.85 -9.71
CA ASP A 203 15.13 -0.80 -8.72
C ASP A 203 16.32 -1.68 -9.15
N ILE A 204 17.54 -1.24 -8.84
CA ILE A 204 18.75 -2.00 -9.15
C ILE A 204 18.78 -3.37 -8.46
N HIS A 205 18.23 -3.49 -7.26
CA HIS A 205 18.12 -4.76 -6.54
C HIS A 205 17.18 -5.72 -7.27
N GLN A 206 16.02 -5.22 -7.73
CA GLN A 206 15.06 -5.98 -8.52
C GLN A 206 15.72 -6.51 -9.80
N LYS A 207 16.44 -5.64 -10.53
CA LYS A 207 17.18 -6.02 -11.75
C LYS A 207 18.28 -7.05 -11.51
N LYS A 208 18.83 -7.09 -10.29
CA LYS A 208 19.81 -8.09 -9.89
C LYS A 208 19.16 -9.40 -9.46
N GLY A 209 17.84 -9.45 -9.33
CA GLY A 209 17.05 -10.64 -9.02
C GLY A 209 16.76 -10.81 -7.54
N LEU A 210 16.82 -9.73 -6.75
CA LEU A 210 16.38 -9.75 -5.36
C LEU A 210 14.85 -9.64 -5.31
N SER A 211 14.25 -10.50 -4.51
CA SER A 211 12.83 -10.49 -4.13
C SER A 211 12.57 -9.57 -2.94
N CYS A 212 11.31 -9.24 -2.68
CA CYS A 212 10.91 -8.44 -1.51
C CYS A 212 11.46 -9.03 -0.20
N ILE A 213 11.42 -10.36 -0.07
CA ILE A 213 11.83 -11.07 1.15
C ILE A 213 13.36 -11.20 1.34
N ASP A 214 14.16 -10.81 0.35
CA ASP A 214 15.61 -10.69 0.51
C ASP A 214 15.98 -9.47 1.37
N CYS A 215 15.11 -8.47 1.39
CA CYS A 215 15.25 -7.27 2.20
C CYS A 215 14.30 -7.29 3.41
N HIS A 216 13.06 -7.75 3.22
CA HIS A 216 12.01 -7.76 4.23
C HIS A 216 11.83 -9.14 4.84
N SER A 217 12.32 -9.34 6.07
CA SER A 217 12.22 -10.63 6.75
C SER A 217 10.87 -10.81 7.43
N GLY A 218 10.43 -12.06 7.63
CA GLY A 218 9.22 -12.33 8.41
C GLY A 218 9.29 -11.78 9.85
N ASN A 219 10.49 -11.69 10.44
CA ASN A 219 10.69 -11.10 11.75
C ASN A 219 10.40 -9.58 11.75
N GLU A 220 10.83 -8.87 10.71
CA GLU A 220 10.51 -7.46 10.52
C GLU A 220 9.01 -7.25 10.28
N LEU A 221 8.44 -7.98 9.31
CA LEU A 221 7.08 -7.78 8.85
C LEU A 221 6.02 -8.19 9.89
N MET A 222 6.27 -9.26 10.64
CA MET A 222 5.28 -9.94 11.49
C MET A 222 5.58 -9.84 12.99
N ARG A 223 6.83 -9.61 13.40
CA ARG A 223 7.26 -9.66 14.81
C ARG A 223 7.84 -8.33 15.32
N GLN A 224 7.57 -7.24 14.61
CA GLN A 224 8.10 -5.91 14.92
C GLN A 224 9.64 -5.87 15.01
N GLY A 225 10.32 -6.75 14.26
CA GLY A 225 11.77 -6.82 14.21
C GLY A 225 12.39 -5.55 13.62
N GLN A 226 13.73 -5.53 13.61
CA GLN A 226 14.48 -4.39 13.09
C GLN A 226 14.13 -4.09 11.62
N LYS A 227 13.79 -2.83 11.36
CA LYS A 227 13.48 -2.33 10.01
C LYS A 227 14.69 -2.41 9.09
N THR A 228 14.41 -2.74 7.84
CA THR A 228 15.44 -2.76 6.79
C THR A 228 15.97 -1.35 6.54
N SER A 229 17.28 -1.25 6.36
CA SER A 229 17.96 0.02 6.09
C SER A 229 19.09 -0.19 5.09
N CYS A 230 19.37 0.84 4.28
CA CYS A 230 20.48 0.82 3.33
C CYS A 230 21.81 0.56 4.05
N THR A 231 22.02 1.24 5.18
CA THR A 231 23.26 1.14 5.97
C THR A 231 23.45 -0.25 6.59
N GLY A 232 22.37 -0.98 6.87
CA GLY A 232 22.46 -2.35 7.39
C GLY A 232 23.20 -3.32 6.46
N CYS A 233 23.17 -3.08 5.14
CA CYS A 233 23.90 -3.87 4.16
C CYS A 233 25.11 -3.14 3.59
N HIS A 234 25.06 -1.81 3.41
CA HIS A 234 26.08 -1.08 2.67
C HIS A 234 27.17 -0.43 3.54
N ASP A 235 26.90 -0.17 4.84
CA ASP A 235 27.90 0.39 5.76
C ASP A 235 28.74 -0.71 6.40
N VAL A 236 30.03 -0.76 6.07
CA VAL A 236 31.00 -1.71 6.62
C VAL A 236 31.07 -1.64 8.14
N ARG A 237 30.87 -0.46 8.73
CA ARG A 237 30.87 -0.31 10.20
C ARG A 237 29.71 -1.05 10.82
N ALA A 238 28.52 -0.97 10.21
CA ALA A 238 27.34 -1.70 10.65
C ALA A 238 27.52 -3.21 10.46
N LEU A 239 28.01 -3.64 9.29
CA LEU A 239 28.26 -5.05 8.99
C LEU A 239 29.27 -5.71 9.93
N LYS A 240 30.28 -4.96 10.42
CA LYS A 240 31.23 -5.45 11.42
C LYS A 240 30.61 -5.66 12.81
N VAL A 241 29.57 -4.89 13.14
CA VAL A 241 28.83 -5.04 14.39
C VAL A 241 27.87 -6.20 14.28
N GLN A 242 27.09 -6.25 13.21
CA GLN A 242 26.09 -7.29 13.00
C GLN A 242 25.85 -7.49 11.50
N LEU A 243 26.00 -8.74 11.05
CA LEU A 243 25.62 -9.13 9.69
C LEU A 243 24.10 -9.30 9.61
N PRO A 244 23.42 -8.69 8.62
CA PRO A 244 22.02 -8.96 8.38
C PRO A 244 21.82 -10.40 7.88
N PRO A 245 20.59 -10.93 7.94
CA PRO A 245 20.29 -12.28 7.49
C PRO A 245 20.81 -12.54 6.07
N ARG A 246 21.36 -13.75 5.85
CA ARG A 246 21.88 -14.21 4.56
C ARG A 246 23.07 -13.41 4.00
N VAL A 247 23.70 -12.58 4.81
CA VAL A 247 24.97 -11.93 4.46
C VAL A 247 26.13 -12.63 5.16
N SER A 248 27.15 -13.00 4.39
CA SER A 248 28.39 -13.58 4.89
C SER A 248 29.59 -12.74 4.45
N GLN A 249 30.67 -12.78 5.23
CA GLN A 249 31.95 -12.21 4.82
C GLN A 249 32.78 -13.28 4.11
N GLU A 250 33.20 -13.00 2.88
CA GLU A 250 34.10 -13.84 2.09
C GLU A 250 35.35 -13.01 1.74
N GLY A 251 36.44 -13.23 2.51
CA GLY A 251 37.64 -12.41 2.44
C GLY A 251 37.38 -10.95 2.84
N ASN A 252 37.66 -10.02 1.93
CA ASN A 252 37.43 -8.58 2.14
C ASN A 252 36.05 -8.10 1.64
N SER A 253 35.22 -9.02 1.13
CA SER A 253 33.92 -8.70 0.56
C SER A 253 32.79 -9.23 1.43
N TYR A 254 31.65 -8.56 1.40
CA TYR A 254 30.40 -9.05 1.98
C TYR A 254 29.50 -9.56 0.86
N ILE A 255 28.94 -10.75 1.03
CA ILE A 255 28.14 -11.44 0.02
C ILE A 255 26.73 -11.65 0.57
N LEU A 256 25.73 -11.15 -0.14
CA LEU A 256 24.32 -11.51 0.10
C LEU A 256 23.98 -12.78 -0.69
N THR A 257 23.40 -13.77 -0.03
CA THR A 257 22.81 -14.94 -0.68
C THR A 257 21.29 -14.81 -0.67
N THR A 258 20.68 -14.55 -1.82
CA THR A 258 19.22 -14.38 -1.95
C THR A 258 18.43 -15.65 -1.61
N HIS A 259 17.12 -15.54 -1.49
CA HIS A 259 16.18 -16.64 -1.28
C HIS A 259 16.32 -17.73 -2.35
N SER A 260 16.55 -17.32 -3.60
CA SER A 260 16.83 -18.22 -4.72
C SER A 260 18.21 -18.89 -4.70
N GLY A 261 19.06 -18.55 -3.72
CA GLY A 261 20.44 -19.05 -3.59
C GLY A 261 21.47 -18.27 -4.42
N LYS A 262 21.05 -17.26 -5.18
CA LYS A 262 21.96 -16.40 -5.95
C LYS A 262 22.81 -15.53 -5.02
N LYS A 263 24.13 -15.54 -5.25
CA LYS A 263 25.10 -14.73 -4.49
C LYS A 263 25.38 -13.39 -5.16
N HIS A 264 25.41 -12.33 -4.37
CA HIS A 264 25.72 -10.97 -4.81
C HIS A 264 26.78 -10.34 -3.92
N PRO A 265 27.89 -9.83 -4.49
CA PRO A 265 28.78 -8.96 -3.71
C PRO A 265 28.05 -7.66 -3.37
N ILE A 266 28.11 -7.27 -2.11
CA ILE A 266 27.46 -6.06 -1.61
C ILE A 266 28.40 -4.87 -1.85
N PRO A 267 27.99 -3.85 -2.62
CA PRO A 267 28.77 -2.63 -2.77
C PRO A 267 28.78 -1.86 -1.45
N THR A 268 29.94 -1.35 -1.06
CA THR A 268 30.12 -0.59 0.18
C THR A 268 30.21 0.91 -0.10
N LEU A 269 29.97 1.73 0.92
CA LEU A 269 29.93 3.19 0.83
C LEU A 269 31.33 3.81 0.64
N LEU A 270 31.88 3.75 -0.57
CA LEU A 270 33.25 4.21 -0.87
C LEU A 270 33.33 5.66 -1.35
N HIS A 271 32.29 6.18 -2.00
CA HIS A 271 32.32 7.53 -2.57
C HIS A 271 32.34 8.61 -1.46
N PRO A 272 33.17 9.69 -1.57
CA PRO A 272 33.29 10.74 -0.54
C PRO A 272 31.97 11.37 -0.09
N ALA A 273 31.01 11.52 -1.01
CA ALA A 273 29.67 12.02 -0.72
C ALA A 273 28.96 11.26 0.42
N HIS A 274 29.24 9.97 0.63
CA HIS A 274 28.67 9.22 1.76
C HIS A 274 29.23 9.68 3.11
N THR A 275 30.42 10.27 3.14
CA THR A 275 30.97 10.91 4.34
C THR A 275 30.48 12.34 4.46
N ASP A 276 30.50 13.11 3.37
CA ASP A 276 30.13 14.53 3.37
C ASP A 276 28.65 14.76 3.74
N TYR A 277 27.77 13.82 3.39
CA TYR A 277 26.32 13.98 3.52
C TYR A 277 25.64 12.98 4.49
N ASN A 278 26.39 12.09 5.17
CA ASN A 278 25.79 11.04 6.03
C ASN A 278 24.76 11.56 7.04
N GLU A 279 25.02 12.71 7.65
CA GLU A 279 24.17 13.30 8.69
C GLU A 279 23.13 14.27 8.15
N THR A 280 23.18 14.62 6.87
CA THR A 280 22.35 15.70 6.31
C THR A 280 21.45 15.26 5.17
N VAL A 281 21.71 14.14 4.51
CA VAL A 281 20.97 13.69 3.32
C VAL A 281 20.68 12.19 3.41
N SER A 282 19.45 11.79 3.09
CA SER A 282 19.06 10.40 2.98
C SER A 282 19.48 9.81 1.62
N CYS A 283 19.76 8.51 1.57
CA CYS A 283 20.29 7.85 0.36
C CYS A 283 19.42 8.11 -0.88
N GLN A 284 18.09 8.03 -0.74
CA GLN A 284 17.18 8.17 -1.88
C GLN A 284 17.13 9.58 -2.46
N ALA A 285 17.54 10.62 -1.73
CA ALA A 285 17.64 11.97 -2.30
C ALA A 285 18.62 12.01 -3.50
N CYS A 286 19.66 11.18 -3.44
CA CYS A 286 20.66 11.01 -4.51
C CYS A 286 20.37 9.82 -5.42
N HIS A 287 19.91 8.69 -4.85
CA HIS A 287 19.84 7.39 -5.53
C HIS A 287 18.50 7.07 -6.21
N ALA A 288 17.40 7.73 -5.81
CA ALA A 288 16.11 7.51 -6.45
C ALA A 288 16.17 7.96 -7.91
N GLN A 289 15.84 7.02 -8.82
CA GLN A 289 15.80 7.30 -10.26
C GLN A 289 14.53 8.07 -10.64
N TRP A 290 13.44 7.84 -9.94
CA TRP A 290 12.15 8.50 -10.09
C TRP A 290 11.33 8.29 -8.79
N SER A 291 10.25 9.03 -8.58
CA SER A 291 9.38 8.86 -7.40
C SER A 291 7.93 9.13 -7.79
N PHE A 292 6.97 8.56 -7.09
CA PHE A 292 5.57 8.94 -7.26
C PHE A 292 5.37 10.43 -6.91
N GLU A 293 4.80 11.18 -7.85
CA GLU A 293 4.37 12.57 -7.67
C GLU A 293 2.88 12.70 -8.05
N ASP A 294 2.03 12.18 -7.20
CA ASP A 294 0.57 12.14 -7.33
C ASP A 294 -0.09 13.18 -6.40
N LYS A 295 -0.36 14.36 -6.94
CA LYS A 295 -0.87 15.54 -6.23
C LYS A 295 -2.38 15.70 -6.36
N GLY A 296 -2.98 16.28 -5.32
CA GLY A 296 -4.39 16.61 -5.22
C GLY A 296 -5.27 15.39 -5.37
N LYS A 297 -5.28 14.48 -4.38
CA LYS A 297 -6.15 13.30 -4.42
C LYS A 297 -7.56 13.72 -4.06
N HIS A 298 -8.44 13.74 -5.04
CA HIS A 298 -9.86 14.02 -4.83
C HIS A 298 -10.61 12.71 -4.64
N PHE A 299 -11.41 12.64 -3.58
CA PHE A 299 -12.39 11.59 -3.39
C PHE A 299 -13.77 12.22 -3.29
N LEU A 300 -14.68 11.70 -4.10
CA LEU A 300 -16.05 12.16 -4.16
C LEU A 300 -16.96 10.99 -3.81
N ARG A 301 -17.77 11.16 -2.76
CA ARG A 301 -18.91 10.29 -2.52
C ARG A 301 -20.11 10.81 -3.30
N ILE A 302 -20.77 9.95 -4.05
CA ILE A 302 -22.07 10.25 -4.67
C ILE A 302 -23.08 9.18 -4.28
N ASP A 303 -24.28 9.62 -3.93
CA ASP A 303 -25.40 8.74 -3.58
C ASP A 303 -26.53 8.77 -4.65
N THR A 304 -26.33 9.54 -5.72
CA THR A 304 -27.20 9.66 -6.91
C THR A 304 -26.76 8.71 -8.04
N ASP A 305 -27.71 8.38 -8.92
CA ASP A 305 -27.55 7.65 -10.18
C ASP A 305 -27.09 8.53 -11.37
N GLU A 306 -26.92 9.84 -11.17
CA GLU A 306 -26.38 10.77 -12.17
C GLU A 306 -24.86 10.56 -12.37
N LEU A 307 -24.51 9.65 -13.29
CA LEU A 307 -23.14 9.17 -13.49
C LEU A 307 -22.45 9.68 -14.76
N ASP A 308 -23.14 10.39 -15.65
CA ASP A 308 -22.67 10.74 -17.01
C ASP A 308 -21.28 11.39 -17.07
N SER A 309 -20.98 12.24 -16.09
CA SER A 309 -19.68 12.93 -15.97
C SER A 309 -18.49 11.97 -15.76
N PHE A 310 -18.76 10.71 -15.40
CA PHE A 310 -17.77 9.68 -15.10
C PHE A 310 -17.69 8.59 -16.17
N SER A 311 -18.38 8.75 -17.30
CA SER A 311 -18.37 7.80 -18.43
C SER A 311 -16.98 7.48 -18.97
N ALA A 312 -16.04 8.45 -18.91
CA ALA A 312 -14.65 8.27 -19.30
C ALA A 312 -13.74 7.74 -18.16
N LEU A 313 -14.28 7.56 -16.95
CA LEU A 313 -13.55 7.20 -15.73
C LEU A 313 -14.05 5.90 -15.06
N PRO A 314 -14.48 4.84 -15.77
CA PRO A 314 -14.97 3.63 -15.10
C PRO A 314 -13.86 2.90 -14.32
N VAL A 315 -12.60 3.06 -14.72
CA VAL A 315 -11.45 2.37 -14.12
C VAL A 315 -10.69 3.29 -13.18
N GLN A 316 -10.74 2.98 -11.88
CA GLN A 316 -10.11 3.81 -10.84
C GLN A 316 -9.42 2.98 -9.75
N GLY A 317 -9.01 1.75 -10.08
CA GLY A 317 -8.35 0.82 -9.14
C GLY A 317 -9.29 0.29 -8.04
N ASN A 318 -10.58 0.14 -8.35
CA ASN A 318 -11.55 -0.48 -7.47
C ASN A 318 -12.55 -1.29 -8.31
N TYR A 319 -12.59 -2.60 -8.11
CA TYR A 319 -13.34 -3.52 -8.95
C TYR A 319 -14.85 -3.33 -8.83
N GLU A 320 -15.35 -3.03 -7.63
CA GLU A 320 -16.79 -2.80 -7.38
C GLU A 320 -17.28 -1.55 -8.12
N ILE A 321 -16.49 -0.47 -8.08
CA ILE A 321 -16.77 0.76 -8.83
C ILE A 321 -16.69 0.52 -10.33
N GLU A 322 -15.64 -0.16 -10.80
CA GLU A 322 -15.49 -0.45 -12.23
C GLU A 322 -16.64 -1.27 -12.77
N LYS A 323 -17.05 -2.31 -12.04
CA LYS A 323 -18.20 -3.14 -12.40
C LYS A 323 -19.49 -2.32 -12.43
N LEU A 324 -19.73 -1.49 -11.43
CA LEU A 324 -20.93 -0.66 -11.35
C LEU A 324 -20.99 0.35 -12.49
N LEU A 325 -19.94 1.14 -12.68
CA LEU A 325 -19.90 2.17 -13.73
C LEU A 325 -20.01 1.54 -15.13
N THR A 326 -19.24 0.47 -15.40
CA THR A 326 -19.30 -0.21 -16.70
C THR A 326 -20.67 -0.83 -16.97
N ASN A 327 -21.36 -1.31 -15.93
CA ASN A 327 -22.73 -1.83 -16.08
C ASN A 327 -23.71 -0.70 -16.36
N ASN A 328 -23.69 0.37 -15.57
CA ASN A 328 -24.71 1.43 -15.65
C ASN A 328 -24.53 2.35 -16.86
N PHE A 329 -23.35 2.36 -17.50
CA PHE A 329 -23.16 3.02 -18.80
C PHE A 329 -23.57 2.15 -20.00
N ASP A 330 -23.99 0.90 -19.79
CA ASP A 330 -24.53 0.01 -20.82
C ASP A 330 -26.06 0.04 -20.75
N TYR A 331 -26.68 0.86 -21.60
CA TYR A 331 -28.13 1.10 -21.63
C TYR A 331 -28.98 -0.15 -21.95
N GLU A 332 -28.35 -1.27 -22.32
CA GLU A 332 -29.04 -2.56 -22.53
C GLU A 332 -29.16 -3.40 -21.25
N LYS A 333 -28.57 -2.95 -20.13
CA LYS A 333 -28.57 -3.66 -18.84
C LYS A 333 -29.42 -2.95 -17.80
N ASP A 334 -29.97 -3.74 -16.87
CA ASP A 334 -30.55 -3.20 -15.65
C ASP A 334 -29.47 -2.50 -14.82
N GLU A 335 -29.79 -1.30 -14.33
CA GLU A 335 -28.89 -0.52 -13.49
C GLU A 335 -28.60 -1.24 -12.17
N LEU A 336 -27.33 -1.28 -11.81
CA LEU A 336 -26.90 -1.72 -10.49
C LEU A 336 -27.10 -0.57 -9.48
N PRO A 337 -27.51 -0.90 -8.24
CA PRO A 337 -27.73 0.12 -7.22
C PRO A 337 -26.42 0.82 -6.85
N ILE A 338 -26.52 2.14 -6.61
CA ILE A 338 -25.42 3.01 -6.16
C ILE A 338 -25.05 2.65 -4.71
N GLU A 339 -24.28 1.58 -4.58
CA GLU A 339 -23.89 1.00 -3.30
C GLU A 339 -22.47 0.47 -3.33
N MET A 340 -21.79 0.59 -2.19
CA MET A 340 -20.44 0.07 -2.00
C MET A 340 -20.34 -0.75 -0.71
N THR A 341 -19.52 -1.79 -0.74
CA THR A 341 -19.32 -2.71 0.38
C THR A 341 -18.33 -2.15 1.41
N ASP A 342 -18.72 -2.14 2.68
CA ASP A 342 -17.81 -1.92 3.83
C ASP A 342 -16.93 -3.16 4.05
N SER A 343 -15.62 -3.02 3.87
CA SER A 343 -14.65 -4.13 4.00
C SER A 343 -14.55 -4.73 5.39
N LEU A 344 -14.99 -4.01 6.45
CA LEU A 344 -14.94 -4.53 7.81
C LEU A 344 -16.18 -5.34 8.19
N THR A 345 -17.34 -5.02 7.61
CA THR A 345 -18.61 -5.69 7.94
C THR A 345 -19.17 -6.55 6.83
N GLY A 346 -18.68 -6.42 5.60
CA GLY A 346 -19.22 -7.05 4.40
C GLY A 346 -20.62 -6.56 4.01
N LYS A 347 -21.10 -5.46 4.63
CA LYS A 347 -22.44 -4.90 4.35
C LYS A 347 -22.33 -3.88 3.24
N ARG A 348 -23.29 -3.91 2.31
CA ARG A 348 -23.45 -2.86 1.30
C ARG A 348 -24.19 -1.67 1.91
N SER A 349 -23.84 -0.48 1.49
CA SER A 349 -24.48 0.77 1.92
C SER A 349 -24.55 1.73 0.74
N ALA A 350 -25.57 2.58 0.75
CA ALA A 350 -25.80 3.58 -0.28
C ALA A 350 -24.57 4.48 -0.50
N GLY A 351 -24.42 4.91 -1.75
CA GLY A 351 -23.31 5.74 -2.19
C GLY A 351 -22.11 4.96 -2.70
N ILE A 352 -21.37 5.59 -3.58
CA ILE A 352 -20.10 5.10 -4.10
C ILE A 352 -19.00 6.14 -3.95
N TRP A 353 -17.76 5.67 -3.78
CA TRP A 353 -16.58 6.53 -3.69
C TRP A 353 -15.82 6.55 -5.01
N LEU A 354 -15.79 7.70 -5.66
CA LEU A 354 -14.99 7.99 -6.86
C LEU A 354 -13.67 8.66 -6.48
N LYS A 355 -12.65 8.53 -7.33
CA LYS A 355 -11.29 9.01 -7.09
C LYS A 355 -10.74 9.72 -8.33
N GLY A 356 -10.11 10.87 -8.11
CA GLY A 356 -9.39 11.63 -9.13
C GLY A 356 -8.09 12.22 -8.58
N TYR A 357 -7.30 12.79 -9.49
CA TYR A 357 -6.06 13.49 -9.16
C TYR A 357 -5.98 14.80 -9.95
N ILE A 358 -5.32 15.82 -9.39
CA ILE A 358 -5.01 17.04 -10.14
C ILE A 358 -3.87 16.77 -11.14
N THR A 359 -2.78 16.15 -10.67
CA THR A 359 -1.64 15.79 -11.52
C THR A 359 -0.96 14.53 -11.00
N ARG A 360 -0.50 13.69 -11.93
CA ARG A 360 0.30 12.51 -11.63
C ARG A 360 1.53 12.46 -12.51
N ARG A 361 2.71 12.48 -11.90
CA ARG A 361 4.02 12.53 -12.56
C ARG A 361 5.04 11.66 -11.83
N TRP A 362 6.20 11.46 -12.43
CA TRP A 362 7.27 10.63 -11.84
C TRP A 362 8.68 11.21 -12.01
N GLU A 363 8.84 12.18 -12.89
CA GLU A 363 10.11 12.75 -13.30
C GLU A 363 10.82 13.50 -12.17
N ASN A 364 10.08 14.14 -11.27
CA ASN A 364 10.70 14.92 -10.19
C ASN A 364 10.77 14.12 -8.89
N VAL A 365 11.99 13.97 -8.40
CA VAL A 365 12.23 13.49 -7.03
C VAL A 365 12.11 14.67 -6.09
N SER A 366 10.90 14.92 -5.59
CA SER A 366 10.61 16.00 -4.65
C SER A 366 11.38 15.82 -3.33
N LEU A 367 12.04 16.88 -2.86
CA LEU A 367 12.84 16.86 -1.63
C LEU A 367 12.22 17.69 -0.52
N GLY A 368 12.40 17.23 0.73
CA GLY A 368 12.00 17.91 1.94
C GLY A 368 12.87 17.51 3.12
N ARG A 369 12.52 17.95 4.33
CA ARG A 369 13.19 17.57 5.58
C ARG A 369 12.39 16.49 6.29
N ASP A 370 13.06 15.40 6.68
CA ASP A 370 12.50 14.38 7.57
C ASP A 370 12.42 14.85 9.03
N ALA A 371 11.99 13.97 9.95
CA ALA A 371 11.83 14.29 11.36
C ALA A 371 13.18 14.57 12.06
N GLN A 372 14.29 14.11 11.49
CA GLN A 372 15.65 14.33 11.98
C GLN A 372 16.33 15.52 11.30
N GLY A 373 15.65 16.19 10.36
CA GLY A 373 16.19 17.31 9.60
C GLY A 373 17.08 16.92 8.41
N LYS A 374 17.16 15.63 8.05
CA LYS A 374 17.88 15.21 6.84
C LYS A 374 17.05 15.55 5.61
N ILE A 375 17.73 15.91 4.52
CA ILE A 375 17.11 16.06 3.20
C ILE A 375 16.69 14.68 2.74
N ALA A 376 15.40 14.49 2.49
CA ALA A 376 14.81 13.24 2.08
C ALA A 376 13.83 13.44 0.93
N VAL A 377 13.58 12.36 0.18
CA VAL A 377 12.49 12.36 -0.79
C VAL A 377 11.18 12.48 -0.03
N VAL A 378 10.27 13.33 -0.53
CA VAL A 378 8.94 13.51 0.04
C VAL A 378 7.87 13.26 -1.00
N ARG A 379 6.72 12.78 -0.54
CA ARG A 379 5.54 12.51 -1.36
C ARG A 379 4.29 13.10 -0.71
N PRO A 380 3.34 13.66 -1.47
CA PRO A 380 2.05 14.17 -0.98
C PRO A 380 1.12 13.02 -0.57
N THR A 381 1.50 12.31 0.49
CA THR A 381 0.80 11.11 0.97
C THR A 381 -0.49 11.44 1.70
N LEU A 382 -0.61 12.63 2.28
CA LEU A 382 -1.81 13.11 2.96
C LEU A 382 -2.47 14.30 2.23
N ASP A 383 -2.23 14.47 0.94
CA ASP A 383 -2.86 15.51 0.12
C ASP A 383 -4.20 15.00 -0.43
N TYR A 384 -5.24 15.11 0.41
CA TYR A 384 -6.59 14.62 0.11
C TYR A 384 -7.61 15.77 0.11
N THR A 385 -8.61 15.64 -0.74
CA THR A 385 -9.80 16.49 -0.76
C THR A 385 -11.03 15.59 -0.79
N LEU A 386 -11.98 15.82 0.12
CA LEU A 386 -13.21 15.04 0.22
C LEU A 386 -14.42 15.89 -0.18
N SER A 387 -15.28 15.32 -1.00
CA SER A 387 -16.58 15.88 -1.36
C SER A 387 -17.68 14.83 -1.21
N TRP A 388 -18.91 15.27 -0.98
CA TRP A 388 -20.08 14.39 -0.92
C TRP A 388 -21.33 15.06 -1.49
N ILE A 389 -21.99 14.36 -2.42
CA ILE A 389 -23.29 14.68 -2.99
C ILE A 389 -24.27 13.57 -2.58
N ASP A 390 -25.40 13.95 -1.98
CA ASP A 390 -26.41 12.99 -1.55
C ASP A 390 -27.35 12.56 -2.71
N ALA A 391 -28.33 11.70 -2.39
CA ALA A 391 -29.27 11.15 -3.37
C ALA A 391 -30.28 12.19 -3.90
N ASN A 392 -30.39 13.37 -3.27
CA ASN A 392 -31.19 14.49 -3.76
C ASN A 392 -30.32 15.53 -4.50
N GLU A 393 -29.12 15.12 -4.95
CA GLU A 393 -28.13 15.97 -5.62
C GLU A 393 -27.68 17.18 -4.79
N THR A 394 -27.87 17.12 -3.47
CA THR A 394 -27.45 18.20 -2.58
C THR A 394 -26.00 18.00 -2.17
N VAL A 395 -25.19 19.04 -2.34
CA VAL A 395 -23.80 19.06 -1.87
C VAL A 395 -23.79 19.15 -0.35
N GLN A 396 -23.42 18.05 0.31
CA GLN A 396 -23.34 17.97 1.76
C GLN A 396 -21.96 18.41 2.28
N ILE A 397 -20.90 18.06 1.55
CA ILE A 397 -19.52 18.45 1.84
C ILE A 397 -18.86 18.85 0.52
N ASP A 398 -18.33 20.08 0.47
CA ASP A 398 -17.69 20.63 -0.73
C ASP A 398 -16.18 20.77 -0.53
N ALA A 399 -15.42 19.93 -1.24
CA ALA A 399 -13.97 20.04 -1.42
C ALA A 399 -13.18 20.30 -0.14
N VAL A 400 -13.50 19.59 0.95
CA VAL A 400 -12.77 19.74 2.21
C VAL A 400 -11.38 19.15 2.07
N GLN A 401 -10.39 20.03 2.11
CA GLN A 401 -8.98 19.64 2.07
C GLN A 401 -8.52 19.10 3.43
N SER A 402 -7.67 18.09 3.39
CA SER A 402 -6.99 17.55 4.55
C SER A 402 -6.18 18.62 5.30
N GLN A 403 -6.36 18.70 6.62
CA GLN A 403 -5.67 19.61 7.52
C GLN A 403 -4.32 19.03 7.92
N THR A 404 -3.28 19.30 7.13
CA THR A 404 -1.94 18.77 7.38
C THR A 404 -0.86 19.84 7.29
N LYS A 405 0.25 19.62 8.01
CA LYS A 405 1.45 20.44 7.85
C LYS A 405 2.10 20.13 6.50
N LYS A 406 2.75 21.13 5.90
CA LYS A 406 3.53 20.99 4.64
C LYS A 406 2.71 20.40 3.48
N GLU A 407 1.43 20.75 3.37
CA GLU A 407 0.58 20.35 2.24
C GLU A 407 0.52 18.81 2.04
N GLY A 408 0.53 18.06 3.14
CA GLY A 408 0.45 16.59 3.10
C GLY A 408 1.74 15.90 2.66
N LEU A 409 2.83 16.63 2.43
CA LEU A 409 4.15 16.07 2.10
C LEU A 409 4.73 15.33 3.30
N ARG A 410 5.12 14.07 3.08
CA ARG A 410 5.79 13.24 4.08
C ARG A 410 7.04 12.58 3.50
N PRO A 411 8.08 12.34 4.34
CA PRO A 411 9.22 11.53 3.94
C PRO A 411 8.79 10.19 3.36
N TYR A 412 9.40 9.84 2.24
CA TYR A 412 9.14 8.64 1.46
C TYR A 412 10.48 8.00 1.07
N ILE A 413 10.51 6.68 0.99
CA ILE A 413 11.66 5.91 0.51
C ILE A 413 11.20 5.25 -0.80
N PRO A 414 11.42 5.89 -1.96
CA PRO A 414 11.20 5.25 -3.25
C PRO A 414 12.03 3.96 -3.35
N HIS A 415 11.40 2.90 -3.82
CA HIS A 415 12.08 1.65 -4.18
C HIS A 415 12.48 1.73 -5.65
N THR A 416 13.22 2.79 -6.01
CA THR A 416 13.67 3.05 -7.37
C THR A 416 15.16 3.32 -7.39
N THR A 417 15.88 2.64 -6.49
CA THR A 417 17.31 2.82 -6.25
C THR A 417 18.08 2.53 -7.53
N GLY A 418 18.99 3.43 -7.88
CA GLY A 418 19.97 3.21 -8.93
C GLY A 418 21.30 3.87 -8.57
N ASN A 419 22.18 3.96 -9.56
CA ASN A 419 23.36 4.81 -9.43
C ASN A 419 22.91 6.24 -9.15
N ALA A 420 23.60 6.95 -8.25
CA ALA A 420 23.28 8.34 -7.99
C ALA A 420 23.28 9.12 -9.32
N GLY A 421 22.20 9.86 -9.58
CA GLY A 421 22.06 10.58 -10.84
C GLY A 421 23.18 11.60 -11.00
N VAL A 422 23.67 11.82 -12.23
CA VAL A 422 24.80 12.74 -12.49
C VAL A 422 24.55 14.19 -12.00
N PHE A 423 23.29 14.55 -11.76
CA PHE A 423 22.86 15.87 -11.25
C PHE A 423 22.43 15.85 -9.77
N TYR A 424 22.79 14.84 -8.97
CA TYR A 424 22.39 14.77 -7.56
C TYR A 424 22.83 16.02 -6.78
N GLN A 425 24.03 16.55 -7.04
CA GLN A 425 24.54 17.76 -6.40
C GLN A 425 23.67 18.97 -6.74
N SER A 426 23.32 19.16 -8.01
CA SER A 426 22.45 20.25 -8.46
C SER A 426 21.06 20.15 -7.82
N ARG A 427 20.51 18.94 -7.70
CA ARG A 427 19.23 18.69 -7.00
C ARG A 427 19.29 19.14 -5.54
N LEU A 428 20.35 18.77 -4.81
CA LEU A 428 20.54 19.16 -3.41
C LEU A 428 20.75 20.68 -3.26
N GLN A 429 21.57 21.28 -4.12
CA GLN A 429 21.81 22.73 -4.11
C GLN A 429 20.55 23.53 -4.42
N GLN A 430 19.75 23.07 -5.39
CA GLN A 430 18.46 23.68 -5.73
C GLN A 430 17.50 23.64 -4.54
N PHE A 431 17.40 22.49 -3.87
CA PHE A 431 16.59 22.36 -2.66
C PHE A 431 17.04 23.34 -1.56
N LEU A 432 18.34 23.39 -1.26
CA LEU A 432 18.89 24.31 -0.25
C LEU A 432 18.64 25.77 -0.60
N LYS A 433 18.76 26.14 -1.89
CA LYS A 433 18.47 27.49 -2.37
C LYS A 433 17.00 27.87 -2.17
N LEU A 434 16.07 26.99 -2.55
CA LEU A 434 14.63 27.19 -2.36
C LEU A 434 14.26 27.28 -0.88
N GLU A 435 14.86 26.43 -0.04
CA GLU A 435 14.66 26.46 1.41
C GLU A 435 15.12 27.79 2.02
N GLN A 436 16.28 28.30 1.61
CA GLN A 436 16.78 29.59 2.07
C GLN A 436 15.90 30.76 1.59
N GLN A 437 15.42 30.72 0.34
CA GLN A 437 14.50 31.73 -0.18
C GLN A 437 13.18 31.76 0.59
N ALA A 438 12.62 30.59 0.93
CA ALA A 438 11.41 30.49 1.75
C ALA A 438 11.63 31.09 3.16
N LYS A 439 12.77 30.79 3.80
CA LYS A 439 13.15 31.37 5.10
C LYS A 439 13.27 32.90 5.03
N ASN A 440 13.93 33.43 3.99
CA ASN A 440 14.09 34.87 3.80
C ASN A 440 12.75 35.59 3.57
N LYS A 441 11.79 34.95 2.87
CA LYS A 441 10.43 35.49 2.70
C LYS A 441 9.67 35.55 4.02
N LEU A 442 9.77 34.50 4.85
CA LEU A 442 9.17 34.47 6.18
C LEU A 442 9.76 35.54 7.12
N SER A 443 11.07 35.79 7.05
CA SER A 443 11.73 36.81 7.88
C SER A 443 11.54 38.25 7.39
N SER A 444 10.98 38.46 6.20
CA SER A 444 10.73 39.80 5.62
C SER A 444 9.26 40.21 5.62
N GLN A 445 8.35 39.37 6.17
CA GLN A 445 6.97 39.79 6.41
C GLN A 445 6.94 40.79 7.58
N PRO A 446 6.38 42.01 7.41
CA PRO A 446 6.25 42.97 8.50
C PRO A 446 5.33 42.38 9.57
N VAL A 447 5.81 42.36 10.81
CA VAL A 447 4.97 42.08 11.99
C VAL A 447 3.93 43.19 12.05
N THR A 448 2.69 42.89 11.68
CA THR A 448 1.56 43.79 11.96
C THR A 448 1.45 43.92 13.49
N PRO A 449 1.57 45.13 14.06
CA PRO A 449 1.27 45.33 15.46
C PRO A 449 -0.20 44.98 15.70
N GLU A 450 -0.48 44.15 16.71
CA GLU A 450 -1.83 43.84 17.18
C GLU A 450 -2.66 45.12 17.33
N GLN A 451 -3.89 45.11 16.79
CA GLN A 451 -4.96 46.04 17.11
C GLN A 451 -6.02 45.32 17.93
#